data_AF-A0A354PA04-F1
#
_entry.id   AF-A0A354PA04-F1
#
_cell.length_a   1.000
_cell.length_b   1.000
_cell.length_c   1.000
_cell.angle_alpha   90.00
_cell.angle_beta   90.00
_cell.angle_gamma   90.00
#
_symmetry.space_group_name_H-M   'P 1'
#
loop_
_entity.id
_entity.type
_entity.pdbx_description
1 polymer ?
#
loop_
_entity_poly.entity_id
_entity_poly.type
_entity_poly.pdbx_seq_one_letter_code
_entity_poly.pdbx_strand_id
1 'polypeptide(L)'
;HPDLVQVRKPEDRSYIPLELLIGPAESRMQEGFCRDIRLRPFKGTRKVAILHDADYMNEEGANSLLKTFEEPPPDAVIFLLGTSEQRQLPTIRSRCQIVRLHPPHGEDAVAMMRLRGIERDAETVERAIELCGGDCDAAASLLTDAGAGLHNTLVKELSQANISAVALAQMIAGVMEDLGKNPLSSVKRDRLRDVFAVAVHTFRQRLVKQADRPDLLPPTIYRLDRSIDAIGQVQRNANQTTLVECWAADISRGYPS
;
A
#
# COMPACT_ATOMS: atom_id res chain seq x y z
N HIS A 1 -13.82 12.18 -15.30
CA HIS A 1 -13.91 12.57 -16.72
C HIS A 1 -14.81 11.56 -17.44
N PRO A 2 -15.69 11.93 -18.39
CA PRO A 2 -16.64 10.99 -19.03
C PRO A 2 -15.97 9.82 -19.78
N ASP A 3 -14.73 10.02 -20.23
CA ASP A 3 -13.92 8.99 -20.91
C ASP A 3 -12.99 8.21 -19.97
N LEU A 4 -13.15 8.41 -18.65
CA LEU A 4 -12.40 7.71 -17.63
C LEU A 4 -13.35 6.83 -16.81
N VAL A 5 -13.14 5.52 -16.89
CA VAL A 5 -13.86 4.52 -16.09
C VAL A 5 -12.92 4.05 -14.99
N GLN A 6 -13.38 4.07 -13.74
CA GLN A 6 -12.59 3.59 -12.62
C GLN A 6 -13.42 2.66 -11.74
N VAL A 7 -12.83 1.52 -11.39
CA VAL A 7 -13.37 0.62 -10.37
C VAL A 7 -12.28 0.36 -9.35
N ARG A 8 -12.66 0.34 -8.08
CA ARG A 8 -11.77 0.02 -6.95
C ARG A 8 -12.47 -0.93 -5.99
N LYS A 9 -11.70 -1.61 -5.16
CA LYS A 9 -12.26 -2.38 -4.06
C LYS A 9 -12.93 -1.41 -3.07
N PRO A 10 -14.21 -1.62 -2.70
CA PRO A 10 -14.83 -0.86 -1.62
C PRO A 10 -14.05 -1.02 -0.31
N GLU A 11 -14.06 0.01 0.54
CA GLU A 11 -13.28 0.00 1.79
C GLU A 11 -13.82 -1.00 2.82
N ASP A 12 -15.12 -1.29 2.76
CA ASP A 12 -15.85 -2.22 3.62
C ASP A 12 -15.84 -3.67 3.10
N ARG A 13 -15.24 -3.93 1.94
CA ARG A 13 -15.24 -5.25 1.28
C ARG A 13 -13.84 -5.82 1.17
N SER A 14 -13.73 -7.15 1.30
CA SER A 14 -12.47 -7.88 1.13
C SER A 14 -12.08 -8.11 -0.33
N TYR A 15 -13.04 -8.02 -1.25
CA TYR A 15 -12.87 -8.27 -2.68
C TYR A 15 -13.61 -7.21 -3.50
N ILE A 16 -13.25 -7.08 -4.77
CA ILE A 16 -14.00 -6.26 -5.73
C ILE A 16 -15.33 -7.00 -6.03
N PRO A 17 -16.48 -6.40 -5.69
CA PRO A 17 -17.78 -7.01 -5.99
C PRO A 17 -17.97 -7.20 -7.49
N LEU A 18 -18.51 -8.37 -7.87
CA LEU A 18 -18.75 -8.72 -9.28
C LEU A 18 -19.67 -7.70 -9.98
N GLU A 19 -20.61 -7.11 -9.25
CA GLU A 19 -21.52 -6.08 -9.75
C GLU A 19 -20.82 -4.81 -10.24
N LEU A 20 -19.66 -4.46 -9.68
CA LEU A 20 -18.86 -3.33 -10.19
C LEU A 20 -18.22 -3.66 -11.54
N LEU A 21 -17.96 -4.94 -11.81
CA LEU A 21 -17.31 -5.39 -13.04
C LEU A 21 -18.32 -5.59 -14.18
N ILE A 22 -19.45 -6.24 -13.88
CA ILE A 22 -20.41 -6.69 -14.89
C ILE A 22 -21.87 -6.35 -14.55
N GLY A 23 -22.14 -5.49 -13.58
CA GLY A 23 -23.50 -5.15 -13.16
C GLY A 23 -24.15 -6.20 -12.25
N PRO A 24 -25.27 -5.85 -11.59
CA PRO A 24 -25.98 -6.75 -10.69
C PRO A 24 -26.61 -7.92 -11.46
N ALA A 25 -27.14 -8.91 -10.73
CA ALA A 25 -27.63 -10.16 -11.33
C ALA A 25 -28.72 -9.93 -12.39
N GLU A 26 -29.57 -8.91 -12.21
CA GLU A 26 -30.66 -8.57 -13.13
C GLU A 26 -30.18 -7.89 -14.42
N SER A 27 -29.05 -7.18 -14.36
CA SER A 27 -28.47 -6.37 -15.45
C SER A 27 -27.07 -6.83 -15.86
N ARG A 28 -26.76 -8.13 -15.70
CA ARG A 28 -25.43 -8.68 -16.01
C ARG A 28 -24.98 -8.34 -17.43
N MET A 29 -23.75 -7.84 -17.56
CA MET A 29 -23.10 -7.34 -18.77
C MET A 29 -23.77 -6.11 -19.42
N GLN A 30 -24.84 -5.58 -18.83
CA GLN A 30 -25.51 -4.37 -19.33
C GLN A 30 -25.04 -3.10 -18.61
N GLU A 31 -24.39 -3.27 -17.46
CA GLU A 31 -23.86 -2.22 -16.59
C GLU A 31 -22.44 -2.60 -16.09
N GLY A 32 -21.78 -1.65 -15.41
CA GLY A 32 -20.47 -1.86 -14.79
C GLY A 32 -19.29 -1.71 -15.75
N PHE A 33 -18.09 -2.01 -15.24
CA PHE A 33 -16.81 -1.81 -15.92
C PHE A 33 -16.78 -2.34 -17.36
N CYS A 34 -17.18 -3.60 -17.57
CA CYS A 34 -17.18 -4.24 -18.89
C CYS A 34 -18.09 -3.54 -19.90
N ARG A 35 -19.23 -3.00 -19.44
CA ARG A 35 -20.14 -2.23 -20.30
C ARG A 35 -19.52 -0.89 -20.66
N ASP A 36 -19.05 -0.16 -19.66
CA ASP A 36 -18.62 1.22 -19.81
C ASP A 36 -17.41 1.37 -20.73
N ILE A 37 -16.51 0.38 -20.70
CA ILE A 37 -15.33 0.29 -21.58
C ILE A 37 -15.72 0.09 -23.03
N ARG A 38 -16.80 -0.66 -23.31
CA ARG A 38 -17.28 -0.93 -24.67
C ARG A 38 -17.97 0.28 -25.30
N LEU A 39 -18.37 1.27 -24.50
CA LEU A 39 -18.92 2.51 -25.02
C LEU A 39 -17.80 3.33 -25.69
N ARG A 40 -18.13 3.99 -26.80
CA ARG A 40 -17.19 4.89 -27.47
C ARG A 40 -16.78 6.04 -26.54
N PRO A 41 -15.58 6.62 -26.74
CA PRO A 41 -15.22 7.88 -26.12
C PRO A 41 -16.23 8.97 -26.49
N PHE A 42 -16.57 9.82 -25.52
CA PHE A 42 -17.49 10.93 -25.63
C PHE A 42 -16.78 12.23 -26.04
N LYS A 43 -15.63 12.57 -25.43
CA LYS A 43 -14.86 13.80 -25.74
C LYS A 43 -13.49 13.52 -26.33
N GLY A 44 -12.82 12.48 -25.84
CA GLY A 44 -11.47 12.10 -26.25
C GLY A 44 -11.43 11.21 -27.48
N THR A 45 -10.22 10.89 -27.92
CA THR A 45 -9.98 9.85 -28.94
C THR A 45 -9.91 8.45 -28.35
N ARG A 46 -9.70 8.35 -27.03
CA ARG A 46 -9.61 7.08 -26.31
C ARG A 46 -10.43 7.12 -25.03
N LYS A 47 -10.89 5.94 -24.61
CA LYS A 47 -11.49 5.67 -23.32
C LYS A 47 -10.45 4.99 -22.44
N VAL A 48 -10.23 5.54 -21.25
CA VAL A 48 -9.26 4.99 -20.30
C VAL A 48 -10.03 4.30 -19.18
N ALA A 49 -9.66 3.06 -18.89
CA ALA A 49 -10.24 2.29 -17.81
C ALA A 49 -9.16 1.93 -16.81
N ILE A 50 -9.42 2.14 -15.52
CA ILE A 50 -8.48 1.81 -14.45
C ILE A 50 -9.20 0.91 -13.45
N LEU A 51 -8.72 -0.32 -13.33
CA LEU A 51 -9.11 -1.24 -12.28
C LEU A 51 -8.06 -1.17 -11.17
N HIS A 52 -8.39 -0.50 -10.08
CA HIS A 52 -7.60 -0.46 -8.87
C HIS A 52 -7.73 -1.77 -8.10
N ASP A 53 -6.75 -2.07 -7.25
CA ASP A 53 -6.81 -3.19 -6.30
C ASP A 53 -7.04 -4.54 -6.99
N ALA A 54 -6.46 -4.75 -8.18
CA ALA A 54 -6.65 -5.95 -9.00
C ALA A 54 -6.31 -7.25 -8.25
N ASP A 55 -5.47 -7.18 -7.22
CA ASP A 55 -5.13 -8.29 -6.32
C ASP A 55 -6.35 -8.84 -5.54
N TYR A 56 -7.43 -8.07 -5.47
CA TYR A 56 -8.63 -8.38 -4.71
C TYR A 56 -9.80 -8.78 -5.62
N MET A 57 -9.54 -9.14 -6.88
CA MET A 57 -10.51 -9.85 -7.69
C MET A 57 -10.58 -11.32 -7.26
N ASN A 58 -11.80 -11.85 -7.17
CA ASN A 58 -11.99 -13.30 -7.09
C ASN A 58 -11.90 -13.94 -8.49
N GLU A 59 -11.89 -15.27 -8.55
CA GLU A 59 -11.79 -15.99 -9.83
C GLU A 59 -12.95 -15.66 -10.79
N GLU A 60 -14.17 -15.54 -10.28
CA GLU A 60 -15.34 -15.18 -11.09
C GLU A 60 -15.18 -13.79 -11.73
N GLY A 61 -14.76 -12.80 -10.94
CA GLY A 61 -14.51 -11.44 -11.40
C GLY A 61 -13.42 -11.40 -12.48
N ALA A 62 -12.30 -12.07 -12.25
CA ALA A 62 -11.23 -12.15 -13.24
C ALA A 62 -11.69 -12.84 -14.53
N ASN A 63 -12.41 -13.97 -14.43
CA ASN A 63 -12.93 -14.70 -15.58
C ASN A 63 -13.93 -13.85 -16.39
N SER A 64 -14.73 -13.02 -15.72
CA SER A 64 -15.69 -12.12 -16.38
C SER A 64 -15.02 -11.06 -17.28
N LEU A 65 -13.75 -10.72 -16.99
CA LEU A 65 -12.99 -9.72 -17.74
C LEU A 65 -12.26 -10.30 -18.96
N LEU A 66 -12.08 -11.63 -19.04
CA LEU A 66 -11.23 -12.27 -20.05
C LEU A 66 -11.64 -11.89 -21.48
N LYS A 67 -12.94 -11.92 -21.80
CA LYS A 67 -13.42 -11.54 -23.13
C LYS A 67 -13.11 -10.08 -23.48
N THR A 68 -13.16 -9.19 -22.48
CA THR A 68 -12.84 -7.77 -22.68
C THR A 68 -11.33 -7.56 -22.84
N PHE A 69 -10.49 -8.44 -22.30
CA PHE A 69 -9.02 -8.36 -22.46
C PHE A 69 -8.50 -9.06 -23.71
N GLU A 70 -9.18 -10.09 -24.19
CA GLU A 70 -8.87 -10.74 -25.47
C GLU A 70 -9.19 -9.83 -26.66
N GLU A 71 -10.32 -9.13 -26.59
CA GLU A 71 -10.81 -8.25 -27.64
C GLU A 71 -11.17 -6.88 -27.04
N PRO A 72 -10.17 -6.12 -26.57
CA PRO A 72 -10.43 -4.79 -26.04
C PRO A 72 -11.00 -3.89 -27.14
N PRO A 73 -11.95 -3.00 -26.83
CA PRO A 73 -12.43 -2.03 -27.81
C PRO A 73 -11.25 -1.23 -28.39
N PRO A 74 -11.27 -0.91 -29.70
CA PRO A 74 -10.11 -0.32 -30.39
C PRO A 74 -9.66 1.02 -29.79
N ASP A 75 -10.60 1.77 -29.22
CA ASP A 75 -10.36 3.07 -28.60
C ASP A 75 -10.15 2.97 -27.08
N ALA A 76 -10.08 1.77 -26.50
CA ALA A 76 -9.92 1.58 -25.06
C ALA A 76 -8.47 1.32 -24.66
N VAL A 77 -8.06 1.91 -23.53
CA VAL A 77 -6.82 1.57 -22.82
C VAL A 77 -7.19 1.16 -21.42
N ILE A 78 -6.82 -0.07 -21.04
CA ILE A 78 -7.18 -0.65 -19.76
C ILE A 78 -5.92 -0.80 -18.90
N PHE A 79 -5.95 -0.22 -17.72
CA PHE A 79 -4.92 -0.36 -16.70
C PHE A 79 -5.43 -1.23 -15.56
N LEU A 80 -4.64 -2.24 -15.19
CA LEU A 80 -4.85 -3.10 -14.03
C LEU A 80 -3.77 -2.77 -13.02
N LEU A 81 -4.16 -2.29 -11.84
CA LEU A 81 -3.23 -1.91 -10.79
C LEU A 81 -3.24 -2.98 -9.69
N GLY A 82 -2.11 -3.64 -9.51
CA GLY A 82 -1.89 -4.63 -8.46
C GLY A 82 -0.53 -4.43 -7.80
N THR A 83 -0.33 -5.04 -6.64
CA THR A 83 0.93 -4.96 -5.87
C THR A 83 1.94 -6.02 -6.29
N SER A 84 1.49 -7.10 -6.92
CA SER A 84 2.34 -8.22 -7.33
C SER A 84 1.75 -8.96 -8.51
N GLU A 85 2.60 -9.26 -9.49
CA GLU A 85 2.23 -10.09 -10.65
C GLU A 85 1.76 -11.49 -10.22
N GLN A 86 2.37 -12.08 -9.17
CA GLN A 86 2.01 -13.42 -8.69
C GLN A 86 0.60 -13.52 -8.09
N ARG A 87 0.00 -12.39 -7.70
CA ARG A 87 -1.37 -12.34 -7.20
C ARG A 87 -2.43 -12.34 -8.31
N GLN A 88 -2.00 -12.14 -9.56
CA GLN A 88 -2.90 -12.11 -10.70
C GLN A 88 -3.03 -13.50 -11.31
N LEU A 89 -4.26 -13.88 -11.70
CA LEU A 89 -4.50 -15.16 -12.35
C LEU A 89 -3.65 -15.28 -13.62
N PRO A 90 -3.08 -16.47 -13.92
CA PRO A 90 -2.32 -16.70 -15.14
C PRO A 90 -3.06 -16.30 -16.42
N THR A 91 -4.39 -16.46 -16.44
CA THR A 91 -5.26 -16.12 -17.57
C THR A 91 -5.33 -14.61 -17.85
N ILE A 92 -5.24 -13.78 -16.81
CA ILE A 92 -5.16 -12.32 -16.93
C ILE A 92 -3.75 -11.94 -17.39
N ARG A 93 -2.72 -12.47 -16.72
CA ARG A 93 -1.32 -12.17 -17.04
C ARG A 93 -0.96 -12.45 -18.50
N SER A 94 -1.49 -13.53 -19.07
CA SER A 94 -1.21 -13.88 -20.47
C SER A 94 -1.83 -12.93 -21.50
N ARG A 95 -2.76 -12.06 -21.09
CA ARG A 95 -3.49 -11.11 -21.95
C ARG A 95 -3.15 -9.65 -21.65
N CYS A 96 -2.23 -9.40 -20.73
CA CYS A 96 -1.84 -8.06 -20.33
C CYS A 96 -0.34 -7.84 -20.53
N GLN A 97 0.03 -6.65 -20.97
CA GLN A 97 1.41 -6.20 -20.92
C GLN A 97 1.76 -5.83 -19.47
N ILE A 98 2.76 -6.50 -18.91
CA ILE A 98 3.22 -6.23 -17.55
C ILE A 98 4.16 -5.02 -17.57
N VAL A 99 3.79 -3.98 -16.83
CA VAL A 99 4.64 -2.81 -16.57
C VAL A 99 4.98 -2.79 -15.09
N ARG A 100 6.26 -2.97 -14.77
CA ARG A 100 6.74 -2.95 -13.38
C ARG A 100 7.13 -1.52 -13.01
N LEU A 101 6.41 -0.93 -12.07
CA LEU A 101 6.76 0.36 -11.49
C LEU A 101 7.80 0.13 -10.40
N HIS A 102 8.97 0.74 -10.58
CA HIS A 102 10.01 0.79 -9.57
C HIS A 102 9.95 2.15 -8.87
N PRO A 103 10.41 2.25 -7.62
CA PRO A 103 10.57 3.54 -6.97
C PRO A 103 11.44 4.46 -7.86
N PRO A 104 11.12 5.77 -7.89
CA PRO A 104 11.92 6.73 -8.65
C PRO A 104 13.32 6.80 -8.04
N HIS A 105 14.30 7.16 -8.87
CA HIS A 105 15.71 7.28 -8.49
C HIS A 105 16.30 8.53 -9.16
N GLY A 106 17.45 8.98 -8.66
CA GLY A 106 18.18 10.14 -9.14
C GLY A 106 17.33 11.40 -9.21
N GLU A 107 17.39 12.07 -10.36
CA GLU A 107 16.68 13.33 -10.59
C GLU A 107 15.16 13.17 -10.57
N ASP A 108 14.61 12.02 -10.98
CA ASP A 108 13.17 11.76 -10.96
C ASP A 108 12.63 11.70 -9.52
N ALA A 109 13.40 11.10 -8.62
CA ALA A 109 13.05 11.04 -7.20
C ALA A 109 13.05 12.44 -6.57
N VAL A 110 14.09 13.23 -6.86
CA VAL A 110 14.18 14.62 -6.38
C VAL A 110 13.07 15.48 -6.97
N ALA A 111 12.78 15.36 -8.26
CA ALA A 111 11.69 16.09 -8.90
C ALA A 111 10.33 15.73 -8.26
N MET A 112 10.11 14.46 -7.96
CA MET A 112 8.91 13.97 -7.28
C MET A 112 8.75 14.56 -5.87
N MET A 113 9.85 14.70 -5.12
CA MET A 113 9.85 15.36 -3.80
C MET A 113 9.65 16.87 -3.90
N ARG A 114 10.24 17.51 -4.91
CA ARG A 114 10.07 18.95 -5.17
C ARG A 114 8.61 19.31 -5.45
N LEU A 115 7.87 18.46 -6.17
CA LEU A 115 6.42 18.64 -6.38
C LEU A 115 5.61 18.61 -5.07
N ARG A 116 6.17 18.03 -4.01
CA ARG A 116 5.59 18.00 -2.66
C ARG A 116 6.15 19.10 -1.74
N GLY A 117 6.93 20.03 -2.28
CA GLY A 117 7.55 21.13 -1.52
C GLY A 117 8.77 20.69 -0.70
N ILE A 118 9.39 19.56 -1.02
CA ILE A 118 10.55 19.03 -0.30
C ILE A 118 11.81 19.25 -1.14
N GLU A 119 12.73 20.06 -0.62
CA GLU A 119 14.03 20.34 -1.24
C GLU A 119 15.14 19.64 -0.48
N ARG A 120 15.56 18.48 -0.98
CA ARG A 120 16.65 17.65 -0.47
C ARG A 120 17.50 17.14 -1.63
N ASP A 121 18.75 16.81 -1.37
CA ASP A 121 19.65 16.21 -2.36
C ASP A 121 19.22 14.77 -2.73
N ALA A 122 19.72 14.28 -3.86
CA ALA A 122 19.34 12.97 -4.40
C ALA A 122 19.65 11.81 -3.43
N GLU A 123 20.81 11.83 -2.77
CA GLU A 123 21.22 10.77 -1.84
C GLU A 123 20.25 10.69 -0.65
N THR A 124 19.89 11.85 -0.07
CA THR A 124 18.93 11.91 1.04
C THR A 124 17.53 11.43 0.62
N VAL A 125 17.07 11.81 -0.58
CA VAL A 125 15.76 11.40 -1.11
C VAL A 125 15.72 9.90 -1.39
N GLU A 126 16.72 9.37 -2.10
CA GLU A 126 16.81 7.95 -2.41
C GLU A 126 16.85 7.11 -1.14
N ARG A 127 17.67 7.52 -0.17
CA ARG A 127 17.72 6.86 1.14
C ARG A 127 16.37 6.86 1.83
N ALA A 128 15.63 7.97 1.81
CA ALA A 128 14.29 8.01 2.41
C ALA A 128 13.31 7.07 1.69
N ILE A 129 13.35 6.99 0.36
CA ILE A 129 12.53 6.08 -0.44
C ILE A 129 12.88 4.61 -0.12
N GLU A 130 14.16 4.27 -0.04
CA GLU A 130 14.62 2.93 0.34
C GLU A 130 14.19 2.55 1.78
N LEU A 131 14.33 3.48 2.73
CA LEU A 131 13.87 3.31 4.11
C LEU A 131 12.37 3.04 4.15
N CYS A 132 11.60 3.71 3.31
CA CYS A 132 10.15 3.56 3.19
C CYS A 132 9.72 2.44 2.22
N GLY A 133 10.64 1.58 1.78
CA GLY A 133 10.32 0.43 0.92
C GLY A 133 9.75 0.81 -0.45
N GLY A 134 10.10 2.00 -0.96
CA GLY A 134 9.61 2.54 -2.22
C GLY A 134 8.40 3.46 -2.11
N ASP A 135 7.77 3.56 -0.93
CA ASP A 135 6.62 4.43 -0.72
C ASP A 135 7.06 5.90 -0.69
N CYS A 136 6.77 6.62 -1.77
CA CYS A 136 7.20 8.00 -1.95
C CYS A 136 6.47 8.99 -1.04
N ASP A 137 5.25 8.67 -0.59
CA ASP A 137 4.52 9.55 0.33
C ASP A 137 5.03 9.38 1.76
N ALA A 138 5.34 8.14 2.16
CA ALA A 138 6.04 7.87 3.41
C ALA A 138 7.46 8.46 3.41
N ALA A 139 8.18 8.40 2.29
CA ALA A 139 9.48 9.04 2.13
C ALA A 139 9.38 10.57 2.24
N ALA A 140 8.39 11.18 1.59
CA ALA A 140 8.14 12.61 1.70
C ALA A 140 7.85 13.03 3.16
N SER A 141 7.01 12.26 3.84
CA SER A 141 6.69 12.38 5.26
C SER A 141 7.98 12.32 6.12
N LEU A 142 8.87 11.37 5.85
CA LEU A 142 10.17 11.20 6.51
C LEU A 142 11.14 12.38 6.29
N LEU A 143 11.12 13.01 5.12
CA LEU A 143 12.03 14.11 4.76
C LEU A 143 11.68 15.45 5.44
N THR A 144 10.53 15.53 6.10
CA THR A 144 10.16 16.66 6.97
C THR A 144 10.87 16.58 8.33
N ASP A 145 11.16 17.71 8.97
CA ASP A 145 11.86 17.70 10.27
C ASP A 145 11.08 16.95 11.36
N ALA A 146 9.75 17.11 11.38
CA ALA A 146 8.87 16.38 12.29
C ALA A 146 8.85 14.87 12.00
N GLY A 147 8.82 14.48 10.71
CA GLY A 147 8.88 13.09 10.30
C GLY A 147 10.21 12.44 10.63
N ALA A 148 11.33 13.13 10.38
CA ALA A 148 12.66 12.67 10.72
C ALA A 148 12.84 12.46 12.23
N GLY A 149 12.34 13.40 13.06
CA GLY A 149 12.36 13.28 14.53
C GLY A 149 11.63 12.03 15.03
N LEU A 150 10.41 11.82 14.53
CA LEU A 150 9.61 10.63 14.84
C LEU A 150 10.31 9.34 14.38
N HIS A 151 10.75 9.29 13.13
CA HIS A 151 11.45 8.14 12.58
C HIS A 151 12.67 7.76 13.42
N ASN A 152 13.51 8.74 13.77
CA ASN A 152 14.71 8.50 14.57
C ASN A 152 14.39 7.93 15.95
N THR A 153 13.30 8.40 16.56
CA THR A 153 12.88 7.93 17.88
C THR A 153 12.29 6.50 17.79
N LEU A 154 11.48 6.22 16.76
CA LEU A 154 10.96 4.88 16.48
C LEU A 154 12.10 3.89 16.20
N VAL A 155 13.02 4.23 15.30
CA VAL A 155 14.17 3.36 14.99
C VAL A 155 15.01 3.11 16.24
N LYS A 156 15.23 4.14 17.08
CA LYS A 156 15.96 4.00 18.34
C LYS A 156 15.28 3.01 19.28
N GLU A 157 13.96 3.08 19.42
CA GLU A 157 13.19 2.16 20.28
C GLU A 157 13.17 0.73 19.71
N LEU A 158 12.89 0.58 18.41
CA LEU A 158 12.80 -0.72 17.73
C LEU A 158 14.16 -1.44 17.62
N SER A 159 15.26 -0.69 17.67
CA SER A 159 16.62 -1.24 17.66
C SER A 159 17.06 -1.80 19.01
N GLN A 160 16.31 -1.57 20.09
CA GLN A 160 16.65 -2.08 21.41
C GLN A 160 16.55 -3.62 21.45
N ALA A 161 17.29 -4.22 22.39
CA ALA A 161 17.17 -5.65 22.68
C ALA A 161 15.79 -5.97 23.27
N ASN A 162 15.37 -5.15 24.23
CA ASN A 162 14.08 -5.22 24.92
C ASN A 162 13.25 -4.01 24.49
N ILE A 163 12.31 -4.24 23.58
CA ILE A 163 11.41 -3.20 23.06
C ILE A 163 10.29 -2.98 24.08
N SER A 164 10.02 -1.73 24.46
CA SER A 164 8.94 -1.40 25.40
C SER A 164 7.62 -1.20 24.67
N ALA A 165 6.65 -2.10 24.90
CA ALA A 165 5.30 -1.97 24.34
C ALA A 165 4.63 -0.65 24.77
N VAL A 166 4.81 -0.26 26.04
CA VAL A 166 4.22 0.97 26.59
C VAL A 166 4.83 2.20 25.93
N ALA A 167 6.16 2.25 25.78
CA ALA A 167 6.84 3.39 25.18
C ALA A 167 6.43 3.57 23.70
N LEU A 168 6.34 2.47 22.95
CA LEU A 168 5.87 2.51 21.56
C LEU A 168 4.42 2.99 21.44
N ALA A 169 3.52 2.43 22.25
CA ALA A 169 2.11 2.83 22.21
C ALA A 169 1.93 4.32 22.55
N GLN A 170 2.63 4.82 23.58
CA GLN A 170 2.60 6.24 23.95
C GLN A 170 3.17 7.14 22.86
N MET A 171 4.29 6.74 22.24
CA MET A 171 4.90 7.50 21.15
C MET A 171 3.96 7.63 19.95
N ILE A 172 3.33 6.51 19.55
CA ILE A 172 2.39 6.50 18.42
C ILE A 172 1.13 7.29 18.76
N ALA A 173 0.60 7.15 19.99
CA ALA A 173 -0.57 7.90 20.45
C ALA A 173 -0.32 9.42 20.39
N GLY A 174 0.82 9.90 20.87
CA GLY A 174 1.19 11.31 20.81
C GLY A 174 1.19 11.86 19.38
N VAL A 175 1.76 11.10 18.43
CA VAL A 175 1.75 11.47 17.00
C VAL A 175 0.32 11.52 16.45
N MET A 176 -0.55 10.60 16.86
CA MET A 176 -1.95 10.57 16.42
C MET A 176 -2.79 11.71 17.01
N GLU A 177 -2.42 12.19 18.21
CA GLU A 177 -3.04 13.34 18.88
C GLU A 177 -2.62 14.66 18.24
N ASP A 178 -1.34 14.82 17.89
CA ASP A 178 -0.80 16.02 17.23
C ASP A 178 -1.43 16.29 15.85
N LEU A 179 -1.89 15.24 15.17
CA LEU A 179 -2.66 15.36 13.92
C LEU A 179 -4.07 15.93 14.14
N GLY A 180 -4.49 16.15 15.39
CA GLY A 180 -5.76 16.76 15.78
C GLY A 180 -6.99 15.89 15.54
N LYS A 181 -8.18 16.49 15.74
CA LYS A 181 -9.49 15.93 15.36
C LYS A 181 -9.74 16.03 13.85
N ASN A 182 -8.69 15.94 13.02
CA ASN A 182 -8.85 16.08 11.57
C ASN A 182 -9.79 14.97 11.06
N PRO A 183 -10.91 15.32 10.38
CA PRO A 183 -12.01 14.39 10.13
C PRO A 183 -11.72 13.35 9.04
N LEU A 184 -10.57 13.44 8.36
CA LEU A 184 -10.18 12.49 7.35
C LEU A 184 -9.45 11.31 8.02
N SER A 185 -10.18 10.21 8.20
CA SER A 185 -9.63 8.93 8.66
C SER A 185 -8.43 8.46 7.83
N SER A 186 -8.31 8.91 6.58
CA SER A 186 -7.18 8.60 5.70
C SER A 186 -5.84 9.08 6.24
N VAL A 187 -5.72 10.32 6.70
CA VAL A 187 -4.43 10.89 7.15
C VAL A 187 -3.86 10.12 8.36
N LYS A 188 -4.72 9.75 9.31
CA LYS A 188 -4.31 8.92 10.46
C LYS A 188 -3.88 7.53 10.04
N ARG A 189 -4.58 6.92 9.07
CA ARG A 189 -4.20 5.62 8.49
C ARG A 189 -2.85 5.72 7.78
N ASP A 190 -2.63 6.76 6.99
CA ASP A 190 -1.38 6.98 6.26
C ASP A 190 -0.22 7.12 7.25
N ARG A 191 -0.41 7.85 8.35
CA ARG A 191 0.62 8.00 9.38
C ARG A 191 0.89 6.69 10.15
N LEU A 192 -0.13 5.91 10.48
CA LEU A 192 0.08 4.58 11.09
C LEU A 192 0.79 3.61 10.13
N ARG A 193 0.46 3.68 8.84
CA ARG A 193 1.16 2.92 7.80
C ARG A 193 2.64 3.32 7.74
N ASP A 194 2.96 4.60 7.82
CA ASP A 194 4.35 5.08 7.89
C ASP A 194 5.08 4.47 9.10
N VAL A 195 4.46 4.51 10.29
CA VAL A 195 5.03 3.92 11.53
C VAL A 195 5.35 2.43 11.33
N PHE A 196 4.39 1.66 10.82
CA PHE A 196 4.61 0.23 10.61
C PHE A 196 5.61 -0.05 9.48
N ALA A 197 5.69 0.79 8.45
CA ALA A 197 6.70 0.70 7.41
C ALA A 197 8.12 0.89 7.97
N VAL A 198 8.31 1.86 8.88
CA VAL A 198 9.59 2.05 9.60
C VAL A 198 9.96 0.80 10.40
N ALA A 199 8.99 0.15 11.04
CA ALA A 199 9.22 -1.08 11.76
C ALA A 199 9.60 -2.25 10.85
N VAL A 200 8.89 -2.44 9.74
CA VAL A 200 9.24 -3.43 8.71
C VAL A 200 10.66 -3.23 8.22
N HIS A 201 11.04 -1.99 7.90
CA HIS A 201 12.39 -1.68 7.46
C HIS A 201 13.44 -2.00 8.52
N THR A 202 13.21 -1.58 9.76
CA THR A 202 14.12 -1.80 10.89
C THR A 202 14.34 -3.29 11.16
N PHE A 203 13.28 -4.09 11.18
CA PHE A 203 13.39 -5.53 11.41
C PHE A 203 14.00 -6.26 10.20
N ARG A 204 13.73 -5.83 8.96
CA ARG A 204 14.39 -6.37 7.78
C ARG A 204 15.90 -6.11 7.81
N GLN A 205 16.34 -4.89 8.15
CA GLN A 205 17.77 -4.59 8.32
C GLN A 205 18.41 -5.43 9.42
N ARG A 206 17.69 -5.61 10.55
CA ARG A 206 18.15 -6.45 11.66
C ARG A 206 18.30 -7.92 11.22
N LEU A 207 17.36 -8.43 10.42
CA LEU A 207 17.39 -9.79 9.89
C LEU A 207 18.63 -10.01 9.02
N VAL A 208 18.93 -9.08 8.10
CA VAL A 208 20.13 -9.14 7.25
C VAL A 208 21.41 -9.15 8.09
N LYS A 209 21.50 -8.29 9.12
CA LYS A 209 22.67 -8.24 10.03
C LYS A 209 22.81 -9.47 10.93
N GLN A 210 21.72 -10.20 11.14
CA GLN A 210 21.66 -11.42 11.94
C GLN A 210 21.72 -12.70 11.08
N ALA A 211 21.93 -12.59 9.76
CA ALA A 211 21.92 -13.74 8.86
C ALA A 211 22.85 -14.88 9.31
N ASP A 212 24.01 -14.54 9.89
CA ASP A 212 25.00 -15.49 10.41
C ASP A 212 24.72 -15.95 11.87
N ARG A 213 23.62 -15.50 12.47
CA ARG A 213 23.22 -15.78 13.87
C ARG A 213 21.80 -16.36 13.92
N PRO A 214 21.63 -17.64 13.57
CA PRO A 214 20.31 -18.26 13.37
C PRO A 214 19.45 -18.30 14.64
N ASP A 215 20.05 -18.28 15.82
CA ASP A 215 19.38 -18.19 17.13
C ASP A 215 18.62 -16.87 17.34
N LEU A 216 19.05 -15.79 16.69
CA LEU A 216 18.44 -14.47 16.81
C LEU A 216 17.38 -14.17 15.75
N LEU A 217 17.26 -15.03 14.73
CA LEU A 217 16.33 -14.83 13.62
C LEU A 217 14.85 -14.98 14.01
N PRO A 218 14.42 -16.02 14.76
CA PRO A 218 12.99 -16.25 15.00
C PRO A 218 12.25 -15.05 15.62
N PRO A 219 12.78 -14.36 16.65
CA PRO A 219 12.12 -13.16 17.15
C PRO A 219 12.05 -12.02 16.14
N THR A 220 13.09 -11.84 15.34
CA THR A 220 13.17 -10.77 14.33
C THR A 220 12.20 -11.04 13.19
N ILE A 221 12.06 -12.30 12.75
CA ILE A 221 11.09 -12.73 11.75
C ILE A 221 9.67 -12.49 12.28
N TYR A 222 9.37 -12.91 13.51
CA TYR A 222 8.04 -12.69 14.09
C TYR A 222 7.69 -11.20 14.15
N ARG A 223 8.61 -10.35 14.64
CA ARG A 223 8.42 -8.89 14.68
C ARG A 223 8.19 -8.27 13.29
N LEU A 224 8.91 -8.75 12.28
CA LEU A 224 8.75 -8.35 10.89
C LEU A 224 7.36 -8.71 10.38
N ASP A 225 6.95 -9.98 10.51
CA ASP A 225 5.65 -10.47 10.06
C ASP A 225 4.50 -9.72 10.72
N ARG A 226 4.56 -9.50 12.04
CA ARG A 226 3.55 -8.72 12.77
C ARG A 226 3.46 -7.27 12.31
N SER A 227 4.57 -6.67 11.88
CA SER A 227 4.58 -5.31 11.33
C SER A 227 4.00 -5.25 9.92
N ILE A 228 4.24 -6.27 9.09
CA ILE A 228 3.61 -6.41 7.77
C ILE A 228 2.09 -6.60 7.92
N ASP A 229 1.67 -7.46 8.83
CA ASP A 229 0.25 -7.70 9.12
C ASP A 229 -0.45 -6.42 9.58
N ALA A 230 0.21 -5.61 10.41
CA ALA A 230 -0.34 -4.36 10.90
C ALA A 230 -0.64 -3.37 9.76
N ILE A 231 0.26 -3.25 8.77
CA ILE A 231 0.00 -2.46 7.54
C ILE A 231 -1.27 -2.94 6.84
N GLY A 232 -1.44 -4.26 6.67
CA GLY A 232 -2.64 -4.84 6.07
C GLY A 232 -3.92 -4.61 6.89
N GLN A 233 -3.81 -4.55 8.22
CA GLN A 233 -4.94 -4.24 9.11
C GLN A 233 -5.36 -2.76 9.05
N VAL A 234 -4.42 -1.83 8.89
CA VAL A 234 -4.73 -0.41 8.62
C VAL A 234 -5.56 -0.28 7.33
N GLN A 235 -5.18 -1.00 6.28
CA GLN A 235 -5.89 -1.00 5.00
C GLN A 235 -7.31 -1.59 5.08
N ARG A 236 -7.54 -2.52 6.01
CA ARG A 236 -8.85 -3.14 6.26
C ARG A 236 -9.69 -2.38 7.30
N ASN A 237 -9.36 -1.13 7.60
CA ASN A 237 -10.09 -0.29 8.56
C ASN A 237 -10.20 -0.89 9.97
N ALA A 238 -9.14 -1.57 10.44
CA ALA A 238 -9.09 -2.03 11.84
C ALA A 238 -9.17 -0.85 12.84
N ASN A 239 -9.63 -1.14 14.06
CA ASN A 239 -9.58 -0.16 15.15
C ASN A 239 -8.12 0.22 15.44
N GLN A 240 -7.78 1.48 15.22
CA GLN A 240 -6.41 1.97 15.26
C GLN A 240 -5.75 1.84 16.63
N THR A 241 -6.49 2.15 17.70
CA THR A 241 -5.97 2.08 19.08
C THR A 241 -5.65 0.63 19.44
N THR A 242 -6.60 -0.28 19.25
CA THR A 242 -6.40 -1.71 19.53
C THR A 242 -5.28 -2.29 18.66
N LEU A 243 -5.19 -1.89 17.39
CA LEU A 243 -4.13 -2.33 16.49
C LEU A 243 -2.74 -1.96 17.02
N VAL A 244 -2.56 -0.70 17.44
CA VAL A 244 -1.29 -0.21 17.98
C VAL A 244 -0.91 -0.95 19.26
N GLU A 245 -1.86 -1.14 20.18
CA GLU A 245 -1.63 -1.85 21.45
C GLU A 245 -1.23 -3.32 21.21
N CYS A 246 -1.99 -4.05 20.38
CA CYS A 246 -1.68 -5.44 20.05
C CYS A 246 -0.34 -5.57 19.33
N TRP A 247 -0.08 -4.72 18.34
CA TRP A 247 1.19 -4.72 17.61
C TRP A 247 2.37 -4.46 18.55
N ALA A 248 2.28 -3.43 19.41
CA ALA A 248 3.34 -3.07 20.36
C ALA A 248 3.63 -4.21 21.36
N ALA A 249 2.58 -4.88 21.86
CA ALA A 249 2.71 -6.04 22.74
C ALA A 249 3.37 -7.24 22.04
N ASP A 250 2.97 -7.52 20.79
CA ASP A 250 3.54 -8.62 20.00
C ASP A 250 5.03 -8.41 19.72
N ILE A 251 5.42 -7.21 19.26
CA ILE A 251 6.83 -6.95 18.95
C ILE A 251 7.70 -6.87 20.20
N SER A 252 7.15 -6.41 21.33
CA SER A 252 7.86 -6.41 22.62
C SER A 252 8.23 -7.83 23.03
N ARG A 253 7.26 -8.77 22.97
CA ARG A 253 7.47 -10.19 23.28
C ARG A 253 8.41 -10.89 22.31
N GLY A 254 8.28 -10.61 21.01
CA GLY A 254 9.08 -11.24 19.97
C GLY A 254 8.70 -12.70 19.66
N TYR A 255 7.64 -13.24 20.26
CA TYR A 255 7.13 -14.58 19.98
C TYR A 255 5.60 -14.59 20.07
N PRO A 256 4.92 -15.53 19.39
CA PRO A 256 3.49 -15.72 19.55
C PRO A 256 3.13 -16.10 20.98
N SER A 257 1.94 -15.66 21.41
CA SER A 257 1.32 -16.01 22.70
C SER A 257 1.01 -17.50 22.79
#